data_AF-A0A645HW04-F1
#
_entry.id   AF-A0A645HW04-F1
#
_cell.length_a   1.000
_cell.length_b   1.000
_cell.length_c   1.000
_cell.angle_alpha   90.00
_cell.angle_beta   90.00
_cell.angle_gamma   90.00
#
_symmetry.space_group_name_H-M   'P 1'
#
loop_
_entity.id
_entity.type
_entity.pdbx_description
1 polymer ?
#
loop_
_entity_poly.entity_id
_entity_poly.type
_entity_poly.pdbx_seq_one_letter_code
_entity_poly.pdbx_strand_id
1 'polypeptide(L)'
;MFLRWMVREDERGVDFGLWKDIPASALMLPLDVHTGNVGRALGLLTRKQNDWKSVEEITGALRRFDAKDPVKYDYALFGMGLNRELRAMR
;
A
#
# COMPACT_ATOMS: atom_id res chain seq x y z
N MET A 1 -2.70 -9.38 0.26
CA MET A 1 -2.95 -9.29 -1.20
C MET A 1 -4.35 -9.70 -1.60
N PHE A 2 -4.77 -10.95 -1.43
CA PHE A 2 -6.08 -11.44 -1.90
C PHE A 2 -7.27 -10.54 -1.57
N LEU A 3 -7.42 -10.11 -0.32
CA LEU A 3 -8.53 -9.24 0.10
C LEU A 3 -8.59 -7.93 -0.71
N ARG A 4 -7.44 -7.31 -1.03
CA ARG A 4 -7.36 -6.09 -1.83
C ARG A 4 -7.97 -6.32 -3.22
N TRP A 5 -7.58 -7.42 -3.89
CA TRP A 5 -8.06 -7.76 -5.23
C TRP A 5 -9.56 -8.04 -5.27
N MET A 6 -10.09 -8.67 -4.23
CA MET A 6 -11.52 -8.99 -4.19
C MET A 6 -12.38 -7.76 -3.90
N VAL A 7 -11.88 -6.83 -3.07
CA VAL A 7 -12.64 -5.66 -2.62
C VAL A 7 -12.49 -4.46 -3.55
N ARG A 8 -11.26 -4.16 -4.00
CA ARG A 8 -11.02 -3.04 -4.92
C ARG A 8 -11.33 -3.42 -6.34
N GLU A 9 -11.68 -2.41 -7.12
CA GLU A 9 -11.92 -2.50 -8.56
C GLU A 9 -11.03 -1.45 -9.23
N ASP A 10 -10.32 -1.85 -10.28
CA ASP A 10 -9.52 -0.93 -11.10
C ASP A 10 -9.79 -1.11 -12.59
N GLU A 11 -9.42 -0.12 -13.38
CA GLU A 11 -9.61 -0.12 -14.85
C GLU A 11 -8.59 -0.99 -15.60
N ARG A 12 -7.61 -1.58 -14.88
CA ARG A 12 -6.50 -2.34 -15.46
C ARG A 12 -6.65 -3.85 -15.29
N GLY A 13 -7.71 -4.29 -14.61
CA GLY A 13 -8.01 -5.69 -14.36
C GLY A 13 -7.11 -6.37 -13.33
N VAL A 14 -6.39 -5.61 -12.50
CA VAL A 14 -5.56 -6.18 -11.41
C VAL A 14 -6.41 -6.45 -10.17
N ASP A 15 -7.23 -5.48 -9.78
CA ASP A 15 -8.21 -5.61 -8.71
C ASP A 15 -9.60 -5.95 -9.31
N PHE A 16 -10.17 -7.12 -8.96
CA PHE A 16 -11.38 -7.70 -9.55
C PHE A 16 -12.70 -7.08 -9.07
N GLY A 17 -12.73 -6.57 -7.84
CA GLY A 17 -13.90 -5.88 -7.29
C GLY A 17 -15.13 -6.76 -7.08
N LEU A 18 -14.97 -8.07 -6.89
CA LEU A 18 -16.09 -9.01 -6.76
C LEU A 18 -16.85 -8.87 -5.42
N TRP A 19 -16.24 -8.28 -4.39
CA TRP A 19 -16.84 -8.09 -3.06
C TRP A 19 -17.19 -6.62 -2.83
N LYS A 20 -18.47 -6.27 -3.00
CA LYS A 20 -18.95 -4.88 -2.95
C LYS A 20 -19.35 -4.39 -1.56
N ASP A 21 -19.47 -5.28 -0.58
CA ASP A 21 -19.93 -4.94 0.78
C ASP A 21 -18.83 -4.36 1.69
N ILE A 22 -17.58 -4.47 1.28
CA ILE A 22 -16.43 -3.92 2.02
C ILE A 22 -15.96 -2.66 1.27
N PRO A 23 -15.93 -1.48 1.90
CA PRO A 23 -15.39 -0.30 1.23
C PRO A 23 -13.87 -0.36 1.14
N ALA A 24 -13.29 0.12 0.03
CA ALA A 24 -11.83 0.18 -0.15
C ALA A 24 -11.12 0.97 0.97
N SER A 25 -11.78 1.96 1.56
CA SER A 25 -11.29 2.75 2.69
C SER A 25 -11.03 1.95 3.97
N ALA A 26 -11.69 0.79 4.12
CA ALA A 26 -11.50 -0.12 5.25
C ALA A 26 -10.28 -1.03 5.08
N LEU A 27 -9.70 -1.10 3.88
CA LEU A 27 -8.53 -1.92 3.62
C LEU A 27 -7.27 -1.32 4.25
N MET A 28 -6.35 -2.21 4.61
CA MET A 28 -5.04 -1.88 5.14
C MET A 28 -3.95 -2.30 4.15
N LEU A 29 -2.86 -1.52 4.10
CA LEU A 29 -1.76 -1.79 3.18
C LEU A 29 -1.16 -3.17 3.46
N PRO A 30 -1.05 -4.04 2.45
CA PRO A 30 -0.38 -5.33 2.59
C PRO A 30 1.13 -5.10 2.63
N LEU A 31 1.65 -4.89 3.84
CA LEU A 31 3.05 -4.56 4.07
C LEU A 31 3.95 -5.77 3.85
N ASP A 32 4.79 -5.72 2.82
CA ASP A 32 5.91 -6.64 2.62
C ASP A 32 7.27 -5.95 2.80
N VAL A 33 8.37 -6.68 2.55
CA VAL A 33 9.73 -6.15 2.68
C VAL A 33 10.02 -5.01 1.71
N HIS A 34 9.54 -5.10 0.46
CA HIS A 34 9.78 -4.08 -0.56
C HIS A 34 8.99 -2.81 -0.25
N THR A 35 7.68 -2.94 -0.05
CA THR A 35 6.78 -1.85 0.30
C THR A 35 7.19 -1.19 1.62
N GLY A 36 7.63 -1.95 2.61
CA GLY A 36 8.15 -1.41 3.87
C GLY A 36 9.45 -0.62 3.71
N ASN A 37 10.39 -1.09 2.89
CA ASN A 37 11.63 -0.37 2.61
C ASN A 37 11.36 0.94 1.85
N VAL A 38 10.47 0.89 0.85
CA VAL A 38 10.06 2.07 0.09
C VAL A 38 9.33 3.07 0.98
N GLY A 39 8.38 2.61 1.79
CA GLY A 39 7.68 3.44 2.76
C GLY A 39 8.63 4.17 3.71
N ARG A 40 9.70 3.51 4.17
CA ARG A 40 10.74 4.15 5.00
C ARG A 40 11.55 5.18 4.24
N ALA A 41 11.98 4.86 3.02
CA ALA A 41 12.75 5.78 2.21
C ALA A 41 11.96 7.05 1.83
N LEU A 42 10.64 6.92 1.65
CA LEU A 42 9.72 8.03 1.37
C LEU A 42 9.22 8.76 2.63
N GLY A 43 9.60 8.33 3.83
CA GLY A 43 9.12 8.91 5.09
C GLY A 43 7.65 8.63 5.41
N LEU A 44 7.03 7.66 4.73
CA LEU A 44 5.65 7.20 4.99
C LEU A 44 5.58 6.23 6.18
N LEU A 45 6.69 5.59 6.52
CA LEU A 45 6.82 4.63 7.62
C LEU A 45 8.12 4.91 8.38
N THR A 46 8.07 5.15 9.69
CA THR A 46 9.26 5.38 10.51
C THR A 46 9.65 4.15 11.33
N ARG A 47 8.68 3.28 11.65
CA ARG A 47 8.92 2.05 12.41
C ARG A 47 9.82 1.08 11.66
N LYS A 48 10.73 0.44 12.39
CA LYS A 48 11.66 -0.57 11.86
C LYS A 48 11.04 -1.96 11.77
N GLN A 49 10.08 -2.28 12.63
CA GLN A 49 9.39 -3.56 12.65
C GLN A 49 8.45 -3.66 11.44
N ASN A 50 8.10 -4.89 11.04
CA ASN A 50 7.04 -5.16 10.08
C ASN A 50 5.88 -5.83 10.83
N ASP A 51 5.25 -5.07 11.70
CA ASP A 51 4.14 -5.48 12.55
C ASP A 51 2.83 -4.74 12.19
N TRP A 52 1.73 -5.08 12.86
CA TRP A 52 0.45 -4.43 12.62
C TRP A 52 0.50 -2.90 12.83
N LYS A 53 1.28 -2.42 13.81
CA LYS A 53 1.46 -0.98 14.03
C LYS A 53 2.10 -0.28 12.83
N SER A 54 2.98 -0.99 12.11
CA SER A 54 3.62 -0.48 10.91
C SER A 54 2.63 -0.42 9.73
N VAL A 55 1.72 -1.41 9.64
CA VAL A 55 0.59 -1.39 8.70
C VAL A 55 -0.33 -0.20 8.97
N GLU A 56 -0.67 0.05 10.24
CA GLU A 56 -1.50 1.19 10.65
C GLU A 56 -0.82 2.53 10.33
N GLU A 57 0.48 2.67 10.63
CA GLU A 57 1.25 3.89 10.36
C GLU A 57 1.29 4.22 8.87
N ILE A 58 1.72 3.27 8.03
CA ILE A 58 1.85 3.51 6.59
C ILE A 58 0.48 3.71 5.93
N THR A 59 -0.54 2.94 6.33
CA THR A 59 -1.90 3.13 5.80
C THR A 59 -2.46 4.49 6.22
N GLY A 60 -2.20 4.92 7.47
CA GLY A 60 -2.53 6.26 7.96
C GLY A 60 -1.85 7.36 7.14
N ALA A 61 -0.57 7.16 6.79
CA ALA A 61 0.14 8.07 5.90
C ALA A 61 -0.51 8.14 4.51
N LEU A 62 -0.90 6.99 3.93
CA LEU A 62 -1.55 6.90 2.62
C LEU A 62 -2.95 7.51 2.58
N ARG A 63 -3.70 7.42 3.69
CA ARG A 63 -5.02 8.08 3.84
C ARG A 63 -4.95 9.60 3.68
N ARG A 64 -3.80 10.23 3.95
CA ARG A 64 -3.61 11.67 3.72
C ARG A 64 -3.59 12.03 2.24
N PHE A 65 -3.26 11.09 1.36
CA PHE A 65 -3.31 11.27 -0.09
C PHE A 65 -4.66 10.84 -0.67
N ASP A 66 -5.21 9.73 -0.20
CA ASP A 66 -6.58 9.31 -0.53
C ASP A 66 -7.20 8.48 0.61
N ALA A 67 -8.19 9.06 1.30
CA ALA A 67 -8.89 8.40 2.40
C ALA A 67 -9.94 7.39 1.92
N LYS A 68 -10.43 7.51 0.68
CA LYS A 68 -11.44 6.61 0.10
C LYS A 68 -10.82 5.32 -0.42
N ASP A 69 -9.57 5.40 -0.88
CA ASP A 69 -8.82 4.26 -1.37
C ASP A 69 -7.31 4.36 -1.02
N PRO A 70 -6.93 4.15 0.25
CA PRO A 70 -5.56 4.32 0.70
C PRO A 70 -4.61 3.22 0.21
N VAL A 71 -5.14 2.06 -0.20
CA VAL A 71 -4.32 0.90 -0.60
C VAL A 71 -4.07 0.84 -2.11
N LYS A 72 -4.60 1.78 -2.91
CA LYS A 72 -4.29 1.91 -4.34
C LYS A 72 -2.81 2.13 -4.64
N TYR A 73 -2.09 2.72 -3.68
CA TYR A 73 -0.66 3.01 -3.82
C TYR A 73 0.22 1.76 -3.67
N ASP A 74 -0.33 0.63 -3.25
CA ASP A 74 0.43 -0.61 -3.06
C ASP A 74 1.18 -1.03 -4.32
N TYR A 75 0.54 -0.96 -5.50
CA TYR A 75 1.17 -1.30 -6.77
C TYR A 75 2.41 -0.41 -7.05
N ALA A 76 2.31 0.89 -6.79
CA ALA A 76 3.40 1.83 -7.00
C ALA A 76 4.54 1.62 -5.99
N LEU A 77 4.21 1.46 -4.69
CA LEU A 77 5.19 1.20 -3.64
C LEU A 77 5.97 -0.09 -3.90
N PHE A 78 5.27 -1.15 -4.29
CA PHE A 78 5.90 -2.41 -4.65
C PHE A 78 6.81 -2.28 -5.89
N GLY A 79 6.31 -1.65 -6.96
CA GLY A 79 7.08 -1.43 -8.19
C GLY A 79 8.38 -0.64 -7.96
N MET A 80 8.33 0.45 -7.18
CA MET A 80 9.52 1.23 -6.80
C MET A 80 10.56 0.39 -6.04
N GLY A 81 10.10 -0.54 -5.21
CA GLY A 81 10.95 -1.45 -4.44
C GLY A 81 11.63 -2.53 -5.29
N LEU A 82 10.98 -2.97 -6.37
CA LEU A 82 11.57 -3.91 -7.33
C LEU A 82 12.59 -3.23 -8.25
N ASN A 83 12.25 -2.06 -8.78
CA ASN A 83 13.06 -1.34 -9.76
C ASN A 83 14.27 -0.60 -9.16
N ARG A 84 14.44 -0.64 -7.82
CA ARG A 84 15.51 0.08 -7.08
C ARG A 84 15.54 1.59 -7.37
N GLU A 85 14.40 2.19 -7.70
CA GLU A 85 14.30 3.62 -8.05
C GLU A 85 14.81 4.51 -6.91
N LEU A 86 14.70 4.04 -5.66
CA LEU A 86 15.21 4.74 -4.47
C LEU A 86 16.74 4.80 -4.34
N ARG A 87 17.50 3.99 -5.11
CA ARG A 87 18.96 4.13 -5.16
C ARG A 87 19.41 5.38 -5.92
N ALA A 88 18.55 5.97 -6.75
CA ALA A 88 18.83 7.18 -7.51
C ALA A 88 18.49 8.48 -6.75
N MET A 89 17.87 8.39 -5.57
CA MET A 89 17.50 9.53 -4.73
C MET A 89 18.50 9.79 -3.58
N ARG A 90 19.67 9.15 -3.62
CA ARG A 90 20.82 9.41 -2.75
C ARG A 90 21.94 10.04 -3.55
#